data_AF-A0A940QHM3-F1
#
_entry.id   AF-A0A940QHM3-F1
#
_cell.length_a   1.000
_cell.length_b   1.000
_cell.length_c   1.000
_cell.angle_alpha   90.00
_cell.angle_beta   90.00
_cell.angle_gamma   90.00
#
_symmetry.space_group_name_H-M   'P 1'
#
loop_
_entity.id
_entity.type
_entity.pdbx_description
1 polymer ?
#
loop_
_entity_poly.entity_id
_entity_poly.type
_entity_poly.pdbx_seq_one_letter_code
_entity_poly.pdbx_strand_id
1 'polypeptide(L)'
;YGNGPVETFNDRKSCGRKGVWNSTVSDMFFPYMKTDDSGNLTDVRWIEVSNAKTGASLKVEATSPLEAQALHFTPDDINSTNHVYELTPRNETILGINYGSMGTGTATCGPGTLGQYQLPSNKVYNWEYTLIPSASAPVNDPEPTEEPSPSPDPAEEYMLGDVNNDGKVDITDLSTMAINLVDRKKFSDAAATKAADVNKDGAFDLTDLATCRQFISKVITSF
;
A
#
# COMPACT_ATOMS: atom_id res chain seq x y z
N TYR A 1 17.88 2.92 -9.82
CA TYR A 1 18.12 4.00 -10.82
C TYR A 1 18.34 3.41 -12.19
N GLY A 2 17.54 3.84 -13.17
CA GLY A 2 17.54 3.33 -14.55
C GLY A 2 16.36 3.89 -15.33
N ASN A 3 16.00 3.25 -16.45
CA ASN A 3 14.75 3.55 -17.12
C ASN A 3 13.57 3.07 -16.26
N GLY A 4 12.50 3.87 -16.23
CA GLY A 4 11.26 3.56 -15.52
C GLY A 4 10.22 4.68 -15.71
N PRO A 5 9.11 4.68 -14.95
CA PRO A 5 8.73 3.68 -13.94
C PRO A 5 8.14 2.39 -14.54
N VAL A 6 7.80 2.39 -15.82
CA VAL A 6 7.22 1.23 -16.50
C VAL A 6 8.31 0.33 -17.08
N GLU A 7 7.95 -0.93 -17.33
CA GLU A 7 8.82 -1.90 -17.99
C GLU A 7 9.33 -1.40 -19.35
N THR A 8 10.54 -1.83 -19.69
CA THR A 8 11.23 -1.48 -20.92
C THR A 8 12.04 -2.66 -21.44
N PHE A 9 12.20 -2.72 -22.75
CA PHE A 9 13.07 -3.69 -23.45
C PHE A 9 14.02 -2.96 -24.39
N ASN A 10 15.08 -3.62 -24.86
CA ASN A 10 16.13 -2.96 -25.63
C ASN A 10 15.62 -2.27 -26.92
N ASP A 11 14.54 -2.78 -27.52
CA ASP A 11 13.84 -2.28 -28.71
C ASP A 11 12.57 -1.47 -28.38
N ARG A 12 12.17 -1.44 -27.11
CA ARG A 12 11.00 -0.74 -26.58
C ARG A 12 11.33 -0.05 -25.24
N LYS A 13 12.18 0.99 -25.30
CA LYS A 13 12.58 1.77 -24.11
C LYS A 13 12.43 3.29 -24.21
N SER A 14 11.91 3.81 -25.33
CA SER A 14 11.74 5.27 -25.52
C SER A 14 10.73 5.91 -24.55
N CYS A 15 9.81 5.12 -24.00
CA CYS A 15 8.89 5.55 -22.94
C CYS A 15 9.55 5.64 -21.55
N GLY A 16 10.70 4.98 -21.35
CA GLY A 16 11.41 4.95 -20.09
C GLY A 16 12.14 6.27 -19.82
N ARG A 17 11.93 6.84 -18.64
CA ARG A 17 12.68 8.01 -18.16
C ARG A 17 13.78 7.55 -17.21
N LYS A 18 14.99 8.08 -17.39
CA LYS A 18 16.10 7.82 -16.47
C LYS A 18 15.86 8.56 -15.16
N GLY A 19 15.88 7.82 -14.06
CA GLY A 19 15.65 8.39 -12.73
C GLY A 19 15.76 7.35 -11.62
N VAL A 20 15.47 7.81 -10.41
CA VAL A 20 15.25 6.94 -9.25
C VAL A 20 13.75 6.67 -9.17
N TRP A 21 13.39 5.39 -9.22
CA TRP A 21 12.02 4.90 -9.17
C TRP A 21 11.90 3.94 -7.99
N ASN A 22 10.72 3.90 -7.38
CA ASN A 22 10.39 2.98 -6.29
C ASN A 22 9.07 2.27 -6.63
N SER A 23 9.02 0.97 -6.36
CA SER A 23 7.85 0.11 -6.59
C SER A 23 7.92 -1.11 -5.67
N THR A 24 6.82 -1.84 -5.53
CA THR A 24 6.84 -3.15 -4.87
C THR A 24 7.17 -4.25 -5.87
N VAL A 25 7.70 -5.39 -5.40
CA VAL A 25 7.98 -6.56 -6.26
C VAL A 25 6.69 -7.06 -6.94
N SER A 26 5.56 -6.95 -6.25
CA SER A 26 4.24 -7.30 -6.80
C SER A 26 3.81 -6.37 -7.93
N ASP A 27 4.04 -5.06 -7.80
CA ASP A 27 3.64 -4.05 -8.80
C ASP A 27 4.56 -4.03 -10.04
N MET A 28 5.73 -4.68 -9.96
CA MET A 28 6.63 -4.86 -11.10
C MET A 28 6.12 -5.90 -12.10
N PHE A 29 5.22 -6.79 -11.70
CA PHE A 29 4.63 -7.80 -12.58
C PHE A 29 3.51 -7.20 -13.43
N PHE A 30 3.57 -7.39 -14.75
CA PHE A 30 2.49 -7.02 -15.65
C PHE A 30 1.69 -8.26 -16.09
N PRO A 31 0.38 -8.35 -15.80
CA PRO A 31 -0.43 -9.54 -16.09
C PRO A 31 -0.90 -9.57 -17.55
N TYR A 32 -0.01 -9.96 -18.47
CA TYR A 32 -0.38 -10.20 -19.87
C TYR A 32 -1.46 -11.27 -20.01
N MET A 33 -2.30 -11.18 -21.04
CA MET A 33 -3.42 -12.12 -21.24
C MET A 33 -2.95 -13.58 -21.37
N LYS A 34 -1.85 -13.79 -22.11
CA LYS A 34 -1.04 -15.00 -22.04
C LYS A 34 0.15 -14.70 -21.14
N THR A 35 0.47 -15.61 -20.23
CA THR A 35 1.68 -15.47 -19.41
C THR A 35 2.91 -15.36 -20.30
N ASP A 36 3.72 -14.32 -20.05
CA ASP A 36 4.92 -14.00 -20.81
C ASP A 36 5.90 -13.20 -19.93
N ASP A 37 7.12 -12.98 -20.42
CA ASP A 37 8.14 -12.19 -19.72
C ASP A 37 7.67 -10.74 -19.50
N SER A 38 7.90 -10.21 -18.30
CA SER A 38 7.34 -8.91 -17.87
C SER A 38 8.21 -8.20 -16.84
N GLY A 39 8.07 -6.89 -16.68
CA GLY A 39 8.72 -6.19 -15.57
C GLY A 39 10.23 -5.96 -15.73
N ASN A 40 10.76 -6.13 -16.94
CA ASN A 40 12.16 -5.84 -17.25
C ASN A 40 12.43 -4.33 -17.22
N LEU A 41 13.58 -3.93 -16.69
CA LEU A 41 14.05 -2.54 -16.66
C LEU A 41 15.40 -2.43 -17.37
N THR A 42 15.51 -1.50 -18.32
CA THR A 42 16.73 -1.27 -19.09
C THR A 42 17.55 -0.10 -18.57
N ASP A 43 18.83 -0.05 -19.00
CA ASP A 43 19.79 1.00 -18.64
C ASP A 43 19.93 1.21 -17.12
N VAL A 44 19.79 0.14 -16.35
CA VAL A 44 19.86 0.14 -14.88
C VAL A 44 21.32 0.29 -14.45
N ARG A 45 21.59 1.26 -13.57
CA ARG A 45 22.91 1.41 -12.90
C ARG A 45 22.93 0.77 -11.54
N TRP A 46 21.80 0.84 -10.83
CA TRP A 46 21.61 0.10 -9.61
C TRP A 46 20.14 -0.22 -9.39
N ILE A 47 19.89 -1.35 -8.75
CA ILE A 47 18.59 -1.76 -8.23
C ILE A 47 18.78 -2.18 -6.77
N GLU A 48 17.84 -1.86 -5.91
CA GLU A 48 17.87 -2.26 -4.51
C GLU A 48 16.55 -2.93 -4.17
N VAL A 49 16.63 -4.12 -3.57
CA VAL A 49 15.48 -4.82 -3.03
C VAL A 49 15.61 -4.80 -1.52
N SER A 50 14.62 -4.25 -0.84
CA SER A 50 14.58 -4.12 0.61
C SER A 50 13.37 -4.82 1.21
N ASN A 51 13.55 -5.45 2.34
CA ASN A 51 12.47 -5.98 3.16
C ASN A 51 12.14 -4.98 4.27
N ALA A 52 10.96 -4.36 4.18
CA ALA A 52 10.52 -3.34 5.13
C ALA A 52 10.39 -3.88 6.57
N LYS A 53 10.07 -5.17 6.75
CA LYS A 53 9.90 -5.77 8.08
C LYS A 53 11.23 -6.04 8.79
N THR A 54 12.25 -6.46 8.04
CA THR A 54 13.54 -6.82 8.62
C THR A 54 14.57 -5.70 8.53
N GLY A 55 14.35 -4.68 7.70
CA GLY A 55 15.34 -3.65 7.38
C GLY A 55 16.53 -4.16 6.56
N ALA A 56 16.48 -5.42 6.11
CA ALA A 56 17.51 -5.98 5.24
C ALA A 56 17.30 -5.49 3.81
N SER A 57 18.39 -5.12 3.12
CA SER A 57 18.37 -4.82 1.70
C SER A 57 19.55 -5.45 0.96
N LEU A 58 19.35 -5.68 -0.33
CA LEU A 58 20.38 -6.07 -1.26
C LEU A 58 20.38 -5.08 -2.41
N LYS A 59 21.43 -4.26 -2.48
CA LYS A 59 21.67 -3.39 -3.62
C LYS A 59 22.60 -4.07 -4.61
N VAL A 60 22.24 -4.04 -5.88
CA VAL A 60 23.08 -4.44 -7.00
C VAL A 60 23.48 -3.17 -7.75
N GLU A 61 24.77 -2.96 -7.91
CA GLU A 61 25.32 -1.79 -8.60
C GLU A 61 26.26 -2.21 -9.73
N ALA A 62 26.15 -1.56 -10.87
CA ALA A 62 26.87 -1.92 -12.08
C ALA A 62 27.56 -0.71 -12.73
N THR A 63 28.82 -0.91 -13.11
CA THR A 63 29.65 0.09 -13.80
C THR A 63 29.08 0.41 -15.20
N SER A 64 28.61 -0.62 -15.90
CA SER A 64 27.93 -0.52 -17.19
C SER A 64 26.42 -0.69 -17.03
N PRO A 65 25.57 -0.09 -17.89
CA PRO A 65 24.13 -0.27 -17.76
C PRO A 65 23.76 -1.73 -17.98
N LEU A 66 22.88 -2.25 -17.13
CA LEU A 66 22.37 -3.61 -17.19
C LEU A 66 20.85 -3.60 -17.42
N GLU A 67 20.30 -4.80 -17.60
CA GLU A 67 18.89 -5.07 -17.40
C GLU A 67 18.65 -5.69 -16.02
N ALA A 68 17.56 -5.31 -15.37
CA ALA A 68 17.19 -5.85 -14.07
C ALA A 68 15.67 -6.06 -13.97
N GLN A 69 15.28 -7.07 -13.20
CA GLN A 69 13.89 -7.48 -12.97
C GLN A 69 13.77 -8.01 -11.53
N ALA A 70 12.66 -7.72 -10.85
CA ALA A 70 12.35 -8.30 -9.56
C ALA A 70 10.89 -8.75 -9.54
N LEU A 71 10.65 -10.05 -9.42
CA LEU A 71 9.31 -10.67 -9.49
C LEU A 71 9.13 -11.74 -8.40
N HIS A 72 7.88 -12.16 -8.18
CA HIS A 72 7.54 -13.33 -7.37
C HIS A 72 7.45 -14.63 -8.17
N PHE A 73 8.02 -14.66 -9.39
CA PHE A 73 7.95 -15.80 -10.31
C PHE A 73 9.33 -16.07 -10.89
N THR A 74 9.68 -17.34 -11.08
CA THR A 74 10.86 -17.69 -11.89
C THR A 74 10.50 -17.70 -13.37
N PRO A 75 11.51 -17.67 -14.27
CA PRO A 75 11.27 -17.88 -15.69
C PRO A 75 10.51 -19.19 -16.00
N ASP A 76 10.77 -20.25 -15.23
CA ASP A 76 10.08 -21.54 -15.41
C ASP A 76 8.59 -21.47 -14.99
N ASP A 77 8.25 -20.73 -13.94
CA ASP A 77 6.84 -20.52 -13.53
C ASP A 77 6.07 -19.80 -14.64
N ILE A 78 6.68 -18.75 -15.21
CA ILE A 78 6.11 -17.97 -16.32
C ILE A 78 5.94 -18.86 -17.56
N ASN A 79 6.97 -19.62 -17.94
CA ASN A 79 6.97 -20.45 -19.15
C ASN A 79 6.06 -21.70 -19.06
N SER A 80 5.68 -22.13 -17.85
CA SER A 80 4.87 -23.34 -17.65
C SER A 80 3.36 -23.08 -17.62
N THR A 81 2.93 -21.82 -17.68
CA THR A 81 1.52 -21.42 -17.64
C THR A 81 1.09 -20.69 -18.90
N ASN A 82 -0.20 -20.76 -19.24
CA ASN A 82 -0.75 -19.98 -20.36
C ASN A 82 -1.63 -18.83 -19.89
N HIS A 83 -2.09 -18.87 -18.64
CA HIS A 83 -2.98 -17.86 -18.08
C HIS A 83 -2.51 -17.39 -16.70
N VAL A 84 -2.66 -16.10 -16.42
CA VAL A 84 -2.18 -15.49 -15.17
C VAL A 84 -2.79 -16.11 -13.91
N TYR A 85 -4.03 -16.59 -13.97
CA TYR A 85 -4.67 -17.24 -12.80
C TYR A 85 -4.03 -18.59 -12.43
N GLU A 86 -3.22 -19.17 -13.31
CA GLU A 86 -2.47 -20.41 -13.06
C GLU A 86 -1.17 -20.13 -12.30
N LEU A 87 -0.71 -18.88 -12.29
CA LEU A 87 0.47 -18.47 -11.56
C LEU A 87 0.19 -18.36 -10.05
N THR A 88 1.07 -18.94 -9.25
CA THR A 88 1.08 -18.76 -7.80
C THR A 88 2.33 -17.98 -7.40
N PRO A 89 2.20 -16.76 -6.85
CA PRO A 89 3.34 -15.98 -6.38
C PRO A 89 4.15 -16.76 -5.34
N ARG A 90 5.46 -16.76 -5.49
CA ARG A 90 6.38 -17.34 -4.51
C ARG A 90 6.56 -16.42 -3.31
N ASN A 91 6.98 -16.99 -2.18
CA ASN A 91 7.33 -16.21 -1.00
C ASN A 91 8.64 -15.43 -1.21
N GLU A 92 9.51 -15.95 -2.06
CA GLU A 92 10.78 -15.34 -2.43
C GLU A 92 10.61 -14.21 -3.45
N THR A 93 11.57 -13.29 -3.47
CA THR A 93 11.79 -12.39 -4.60
C THR A 93 12.85 -12.97 -5.51
N ILE A 94 12.50 -13.14 -6.78
CA ILE A 94 13.41 -13.55 -7.84
C ILE A 94 14.00 -12.28 -8.46
N LEU A 95 15.24 -11.96 -8.11
CA LEU A 95 15.99 -10.82 -8.63
C LEU A 95 16.84 -11.26 -9.82
N GLY A 96 16.42 -10.87 -11.03
CA GLY A 96 17.16 -11.07 -12.27
C GLY A 96 18.06 -9.89 -12.56
N ILE A 97 19.36 -10.15 -12.76
CA ILE A 97 20.34 -9.17 -13.23
C ILE A 97 20.93 -9.74 -14.52
N ASN A 98 20.82 -9.01 -15.63
CA ASN A 98 21.19 -9.49 -16.95
C ASN A 98 22.07 -8.47 -17.67
N TYR A 99 23.03 -8.95 -18.47
CA TYR A 99 23.75 -8.10 -19.44
C TYR A 99 22.77 -7.39 -20.38
N GLY A 100 21.75 -8.12 -20.84
CA GLY A 100 20.66 -7.63 -21.67
C GLY A 100 19.80 -8.80 -22.14
N SER A 101 18.64 -8.49 -22.73
CA SER A 101 17.72 -9.45 -23.36
C SER A 101 17.66 -9.24 -24.87
N MET A 102 17.08 -10.20 -25.59
CA MET A 102 16.66 -10.00 -26.97
C MET A 102 15.42 -9.10 -26.97
N GLY A 103 15.33 -8.18 -27.94
CA GLY A 103 14.16 -7.31 -28.08
C GLY A 103 12.88 -8.09 -28.35
N THR A 104 11.73 -7.51 -28.00
CA THR A 104 10.43 -8.18 -28.08
C THR A 104 9.99 -8.44 -29.53
N GLY A 105 10.39 -7.56 -30.46
CA GLY A 105 9.92 -7.61 -31.83
C GLY A 105 8.39 -7.54 -31.93
N THR A 106 7.84 -8.06 -33.04
CA THR A 106 6.39 -8.11 -33.30
C THR A 106 5.98 -9.39 -34.03
N ALA A 107 6.73 -10.50 -33.82
CA ALA A 107 6.63 -11.72 -34.61
C ALA A 107 5.24 -12.40 -34.60
N THR A 108 4.36 -12.06 -33.65
CA THR A 108 2.96 -12.51 -33.63
C THR A 108 2.22 -12.18 -34.93
N CYS A 109 2.45 -11.01 -35.51
CA CYS A 109 1.84 -10.60 -36.78
C CYS A 109 2.66 -9.55 -37.55
N GLY A 110 3.98 -9.66 -37.50
CA GLY A 110 4.91 -8.66 -38.04
C GLY A 110 6.36 -9.16 -38.05
N PRO A 111 7.34 -8.26 -38.24
CA PRO A 111 8.74 -8.63 -38.19
C PRO A 111 9.14 -9.13 -36.79
N GLY A 112 10.05 -10.10 -36.76
CA GLY A 112 10.76 -10.46 -35.54
C GLY A 112 11.73 -9.37 -35.08
N THR A 113 12.45 -9.66 -34.00
CA THR A 113 13.45 -8.75 -33.42
C THR A 113 14.50 -8.35 -34.46
N LEU A 114 14.68 -7.04 -34.66
CA LEU A 114 15.68 -6.51 -35.60
C LEU A 114 17.09 -6.89 -35.14
N GLY A 115 18.02 -7.07 -36.09
CA GLY A 115 19.37 -7.57 -35.80
C GLY A 115 20.15 -6.76 -34.75
N GLN A 116 19.94 -5.43 -34.68
CA GLN A 116 20.58 -4.57 -33.68
C GLN A 116 20.10 -4.78 -32.23
N TYR A 117 18.99 -5.50 -32.05
CA TYR A 117 18.36 -5.80 -30.77
C TYR A 117 18.45 -7.29 -30.40
N GLN A 118 19.24 -8.05 -31.17
CA GLN A 118 19.54 -9.45 -30.88
C GLN A 118 20.85 -9.57 -30.08
N LEU A 119 21.03 -10.72 -29.43
CA LEU A 119 22.28 -11.10 -28.76
C LEU A 119 22.91 -12.29 -29.50
N PRO A 120 23.77 -12.05 -30.51
CA PRO A 120 24.45 -13.12 -31.23
C PRO A 120 25.25 -14.04 -30.31
N SER A 121 25.11 -15.36 -30.52
CA SER A 121 25.79 -16.40 -29.74
C SER A 121 27.27 -16.58 -30.10
N ASN A 122 27.72 -15.98 -31.21
CA ASN A 122 29.10 -16.04 -31.68
C ASN A 122 29.98 -14.91 -31.12
N LYS A 123 29.56 -14.26 -30.03
CA LYS A 123 30.24 -13.13 -29.40
C LYS A 123 30.38 -13.35 -27.89
N VAL A 124 31.51 -12.91 -27.35
CA VAL A 124 31.75 -12.86 -25.90
C VAL A 124 31.19 -11.54 -25.34
N TYR A 125 30.41 -11.64 -24.26
CA TYR A 125 29.88 -10.51 -23.52
C TYR A 125 30.51 -10.47 -22.12
N ASN A 126 31.17 -9.37 -21.80
CA ASN A 126 31.77 -9.15 -20.48
C ASN A 126 30.95 -8.11 -19.74
N TRP A 127 30.59 -8.42 -18.50
CA TRP A 127 29.80 -7.55 -17.65
C TRP A 127 30.08 -7.88 -16.19
N GLU A 128 29.88 -6.88 -15.35
CA GLU A 128 30.20 -6.93 -13.93
C GLU A 128 29.13 -6.16 -13.15
N TYR A 129 28.90 -6.62 -11.93
CA TYR A 129 28.10 -5.93 -10.94
C TYR A 129 28.63 -6.28 -9.55
N THR A 130 28.33 -5.41 -8.59
CA THR A 130 28.66 -5.61 -7.19
C THR A 130 27.39 -5.82 -6.40
N LEU A 131 27.39 -6.85 -5.56
CA LEU A 131 26.34 -7.08 -4.56
C LEU A 131 26.74 -6.37 -3.27
N ILE A 132 25.87 -5.48 -2.80
CA ILE A 132 26.08 -4.67 -1.61
C ILE A 132 24.93 -5.01 -0.64
N PRO A 133 25.12 -6.03 0.22
CA PRO A 133 24.14 -6.34 1.24
C PRO A 133 24.18 -5.25 2.33
N SER A 134 23.01 -4.87 2.81
CA SER A 134 22.85 -3.99 3.95
C SER A 134 21.85 -4.63 4.90
N ALA A 135 22.13 -4.54 6.19
CA ALA A 135 21.15 -4.77 7.22
C ALA A 135 21.19 -3.54 8.12
N SER A 136 20.12 -2.76 8.17
CA SER A 136 19.91 -1.94 9.35
C SER A 136 19.64 -2.90 10.53
N ALA A 137 19.82 -2.43 11.77
CA ALA A 137 19.09 -3.05 12.87
C ALA A 137 17.61 -3.14 12.44
N PRO A 138 16.86 -4.19 12.82
CA PRO A 138 15.42 -4.24 12.54
C PRO A 138 14.89 -2.86 12.87
N VAL A 139 14.36 -2.19 11.85
CA VAL A 139 13.60 -0.98 12.09
C VAL A 139 12.53 -1.50 13.04
N ASN A 140 12.52 -1.04 14.30
CA ASN A 140 11.35 -1.24 15.15
C ASN A 140 10.18 -0.97 14.24
N ASP A 141 9.24 -1.93 14.12
CA ASP A 141 8.13 -1.87 13.17
C ASP A 141 7.79 -0.39 12.95
N PRO A 142 7.82 0.15 11.72
CA PRO A 142 7.34 1.50 11.52
C PRO A 142 6.03 1.54 12.29
N GLU A 143 5.97 2.42 13.29
CA GLU A 143 4.79 2.59 14.13
C GLU A 143 3.62 2.50 13.15
N PRO A 144 2.70 1.51 13.32
CA PRO A 144 1.78 1.13 12.26
C PRO A 144 1.30 2.41 11.64
N THR A 145 1.52 2.60 10.32
CA THR A 145 0.99 3.76 9.62
C THR A 145 -0.42 3.92 10.16
N GLU A 146 -0.69 5.01 10.88
CA GLU A 146 -2.00 5.19 11.50
C GLU A 146 -2.99 4.78 10.43
N GLU A 147 -3.81 3.76 10.72
CA GLU A 147 -4.79 3.27 9.76
C GLU A 147 -5.40 4.51 9.14
N PRO A 148 -5.45 4.64 7.78
CA PRO A 148 -5.92 5.86 7.16
C PRO A 148 -7.21 6.22 7.89
N SER A 149 -7.18 7.37 8.59
CA SER A 149 -8.31 7.80 9.40
C SER A 149 -9.51 7.59 8.51
N PRO A 150 -10.51 6.78 8.94
CA PRO A 150 -11.68 6.53 8.11
C PRO A 150 -12.10 7.89 7.59
N SER A 151 -12.27 8.02 6.26
CA SER A 151 -12.89 9.20 5.67
C SER A 151 -14.02 9.58 6.61
N PRO A 152 -14.07 10.80 7.16
CA PRO A 152 -15.08 11.13 8.14
C PRO A 152 -16.41 10.70 7.55
N ASP A 153 -17.02 9.69 8.17
CA ASP A 153 -18.39 9.32 7.86
C ASP A 153 -19.18 10.63 7.90
N PRO A 154 -20.12 10.85 6.95
CA PRO A 154 -20.92 12.06 6.95
C PRO A 154 -21.40 12.28 8.38
N ALA A 155 -20.98 13.41 8.97
CA ALA A 155 -21.12 13.63 10.40
C ALA A 155 -22.53 13.22 10.83
N GLU A 156 -22.64 12.14 11.61
CA GLU A 156 -23.91 11.79 12.23
C GLU A 156 -24.34 13.03 13.02
N GLU A 157 -25.42 13.66 12.57
CA GLU A 157 -25.94 14.88 13.16
C GLU A 157 -26.60 14.46 14.48
N TYR A 158 -25.91 14.65 15.60
CA TYR A 158 -26.44 14.37 16.95
C TYR A 158 -26.66 15.67 17.72
N MET A 159 -27.69 15.71 18.56
CA MET A 159 -27.96 16.82 19.45
C MET A 159 -27.37 16.51 20.83
N LEU A 160 -26.52 17.40 21.36
CA LEU A 160 -25.98 17.26 22.72
C LEU A 160 -27.14 17.20 23.73
N GLY A 161 -27.08 16.23 24.65
CA GLY A 161 -28.10 15.98 25.66
C GLY A 161 -29.26 15.08 25.21
N ASP A 162 -29.44 14.83 23.91
CA ASP A 162 -30.46 13.94 23.36
C ASP A 162 -29.89 12.53 23.19
N VAL A 163 -30.01 11.72 24.24
CA VAL A 163 -29.40 10.38 24.29
C VAL A 163 -30.30 9.30 23.73
N ASN A 164 -31.57 9.63 23.45
CA ASN A 164 -32.55 8.71 22.87
C ASN A 164 -32.83 9.00 21.37
N ASN A 165 -32.23 10.07 20.82
CA ASN A 165 -32.35 10.53 19.44
C ASN A 165 -33.80 10.85 19.02
N ASP A 166 -34.57 11.47 19.91
CA ASP A 166 -35.96 11.90 19.63
C ASP A 166 -36.07 13.37 19.15
N GLY A 167 -34.94 14.07 19.07
CA GLY A 167 -34.82 15.45 18.63
C GLY A 167 -35.10 16.48 19.73
N LYS A 168 -35.23 16.06 20.99
CA LYS A 168 -35.45 16.93 22.15
C LYS A 168 -34.51 16.53 23.28
N VAL A 169 -34.26 17.50 24.17
CA VAL A 169 -33.51 17.26 25.40
C VAL A 169 -34.49 17.43 26.55
N ASP A 170 -34.97 16.33 27.11
CA ASP A 170 -35.95 16.33 28.19
C ASP A 170 -35.66 15.30 29.31
N ILE A 171 -36.64 15.12 30.22
CA ILE A 171 -36.46 14.24 31.39
C ILE A 171 -36.25 12.77 31.01
N THR A 172 -36.65 12.38 29.80
CA THR A 172 -36.45 11.05 29.24
C THR A 172 -34.97 10.79 28.99
N ASP A 173 -34.24 11.79 28.48
CA ASP A 173 -32.79 11.74 28.31
C ASP A 173 -32.07 11.65 29.64
N LEU A 174 -32.48 12.49 30.60
CA LEU A 174 -31.90 12.48 31.95
C LEU A 174 -32.10 11.13 32.64
N SER A 175 -33.26 10.51 32.45
CA SER A 175 -33.55 9.18 32.99
C SER A 175 -32.71 8.10 32.31
N THR A 176 -32.53 8.20 31.00
CA THR A 176 -31.70 7.29 30.20
C THR A 176 -30.22 7.40 30.59
N MET A 177 -29.72 8.62 30.78
CA MET A 177 -28.38 8.88 31.31
C MET A 177 -28.20 8.26 32.71
N ALA A 178 -29.16 8.49 33.62
CA ALA A 178 -29.10 7.97 34.98
C ALA A 178 -29.05 6.43 35.01
N ILE A 179 -29.87 5.76 34.20
CA ILE A 179 -29.91 4.30 34.10
C ILE A 179 -28.57 3.76 33.58
N ASN A 180 -28.00 4.36 32.53
CA ASN A 180 -26.73 3.89 31.96
C ASN A 180 -25.55 4.09 32.92
N LEU A 181 -25.54 5.16 33.72
CA LEU A 181 -24.53 5.36 34.78
C LEU A 181 -24.64 4.33 35.91
N VAL A 182 -25.86 3.98 36.32
CA VAL A 182 -26.09 3.01 37.40
C VAL A 182 -25.78 1.58 36.94
N ASP A 183 -26.27 1.18 35.75
CA ASP A 183 -26.09 -0.16 35.21
C ASP A 183 -24.69 -0.39 34.60
N ARG A 184 -23.86 0.65 34.50
CA ARG A 184 -22.59 0.66 33.73
C ARG A 184 -22.76 0.11 32.31
N LYS A 185 -23.93 0.34 31.72
CA LYS A 185 -24.22 -0.05 30.34
C LYS A 185 -23.70 1.03 29.41
N LYS A 186 -23.09 0.60 28.31
CA LYS A 186 -22.81 1.49 27.20
C LYS A 186 -24.14 1.78 26.49
N PHE A 187 -24.34 3.02 26.06
CA PHE A 187 -25.44 3.35 25.17
C PHE A 187 -25.40 2.42 23.95
N SER A 188 -26.57 2.05 23.44
CA SER A 188 -26.69 1.13 22.30
C SER A 188 -26.15 1.71 20.99
N ASP A 189 -25.99 3.03 20.93
CA ASP A 189 -25.63 3.79 19.74
C ASP A 189 -24.41 4.71 19.99
N ALA A 190 -23.57 4.86 18.96
CA ALA A 190 -22.38 5.71 18.99
C ALA A 190 -22.77 7.20 19.08
N ALA A 191 -23.86 7.60 18.42
CA ALA A 191 -24.40 8.95 18.51
C ALA A 191 -24.89 9.28 19.93
N ALA A 192 -25.61 8.36 20.58
CA ALA A 192 -26.06 8.52 21.97
C ALA A 192 -24.90 8.66 22.96
N THR A 193 -23.78 7.97 22.71
CA THR A 193 -22.57 8.10 23.54
C THR A 193 -21.95 9.49 23.43
N LYS A 194 -21.92 10.06 22.22
CA LYS A 194 -21.44 11.44 21.98
C LYS A 194 -22.40 12.51 22.49
N ALA A 195 -23.71 12.26 22.40
CA ALA A 195 -24.73 13.14 22.93
C ALA A 195 -24.74 13.17 24.47
N ALA A 196 -24.30 12.08 25.11
CA ALA A 196 -24.29 11.95 26.55
C ALA A 196 -23.14 12.72 27.23
N ASP A 197 -22.00 12.88 26.56
CA ASP A 197 -20.88 13.73 26.98
C ASP A 197 -21.22 15.20 26.67
N VAL A 198 -22.01 15.81 27.56
CA VAL A 198 -22.51 17.17 27.35
C VAL A 198 -21.45 18.22 27.66
N ASN A 199 -20.45 17.90 28.49
CA ASN A 199 -19.38 18.82 28.84
C ASN A 199 -18.13 18.70 27.92
N LYS A 200 -18.12 17.71 27.02
CA LYS A 200 -17.06 17.41 26.04
C LYS A 200 -15.70 17.08 26.65
N ASP A 201 -15.69 16.44 27.82
CA ASP A 201 -14.45 16.02 28.48
C ASP A 201 -13.96 14.64 28.03
N GLY A 202 -14.72 13.96 27.16
CA GLY A 202 -14.40 12.66 26.60
C GLY A 202 -14.82 11.48 27.48
N ALA A 203 -15.49 11.73 28.60
CA ALA A 203 -16.10 10.74 29.46
C ALA A 203 -17.60 11.02 29.63
N PHE A 204 -18.35 9.98 29.95
CA PHE A 204 -19.74 10.12 30.37
C PHE A 204 -19.83 9.80 31.86
N ASP A 205 -20.06 10.82 32.69
CA ASP A 205 -20.09 10.68 34.14
C ASP A 205 -21.20 11.51 34.83
N LEU A 206 -21.13 11.62 36.17
CA LEU A 206 -22.13 12.34 36.95
C LEU A 206 -22.15 13.85 36.66
N THR A 207 -21.06 14.40 36.12
CA THR A 207 -20.91 15.79 35.71
C THR A 207 -21.79 16.07 34.50
N ASP A 208 -21.85 15.15 33.54
CA ASP A 208 -22.75 15.23 32.39
C ASP A 208 -24.20 15.20 32.80
N LEU A 209 -24.55 14.24 33.66
CA LEU A 209 -25.91 14.12 34.19
C LEU A 209 -26.35 15.39 34.94
N ALA A 210 -25.44 15.98 35.73
CA ALA A 210 -25.71 17.24 36.43
C ALA A 210 -25.90 18.41 35.46
N THR A 211 -25.09 18.48 34.40
CA THR A 211 -25.14 19.52 33.37
C THR A 211 -26.41 19.41 32.53
N CYS A 212 -26.78 18.20 32.10
CA CYS A 212 -28.05 17.91 31.44
C CYS A 212 -29.25 18.31 32.30
N ARG A 213 -29.21 17.99 33.61
CA ARG A 213 -30.24 18.45 34.56
C ARG A 213 -30.33 19.97 34.67
N GLN A 214 -29.20 20.67 34.67
CA GLN A 214 -29.18 22.14 34.72
C GLN A 214 -29.78 22.75 33.45
N PHE A 215 -29.52 22.15 32.29
CA PHE A 215 -30.09 22.55 31.01
C PHE A 215 -31.61 22.39 30.99
N ILE A 216 -32.12 21.20 31.39
CA ILE A 216 -33.56 20.94 31.50
C ILE A 216 -34.23 21.88 32.51
N SER A 217 -33.52 22.23 33.59
CA SER A 217 -34.00 23.16 34.62
C SER A 217 -33.88 24.64 34.24
N LYS A 218 -33.39 24.96 33.01
CA LYS A 218 -33.13 26.32 32.51
C LYS A 218 -32.16 27.14 33.36
N VAL A 219 -31.30 26.46 34.12
CA VAL A 219 -30.19 27.12 34.85
C VAL A 219 -29.09 27.53 33.86
N ILE A 220 -28.86 26.69 32.85
CA ILE A 220 -28.03 26.98 31.68
C ILE A 220 -28.90 26.95 30.43
N THR A 221 -28.51 27.73 29.41
CA THR A 221 -29.24 27.84 28.14
C THR A 221 -28.56 27.08 27.00
N SER A 222 -27.37 26.54 27.24
CA SER A 222 -26.55 25.76 26.30
C SER A 222 -25.59 24.86 27.07
N PHE A 223 -25.11 23.81 26.41
CA PHE A 223 -24.03 22.94 26.85
C PHE A 223 -22.66 23.56 26.59
#